data_AF-A0A9P6ACA9-F1
#
_entry.id   AF-A0A9P6ACA9-F1
#
_cell.length_a   1.000
_cell.length_b   1.000
_cell.length_c   1.000
_cell.angle_alpha   90.00
_cell.angle_beta   90.00
_cell.angle_gamma   90.00
#
_symmetry.space_group_name_H-M   'P 1'
#
loop_
_entity.id
_entity.type
_entity.pdbx_description
1 polymer ?
#
loop_
_entity_poly.entity_id
_entity_poly.type
_entity_poly.pdbx_seq_one_letter_code
_entity_poly.pdbx_strand_id
1 'polypeptide(L)' 'GSIPTQSWFISLLQSIFPKEIAGHSFHSGGVTHLALMGVPNDKIKAMGHWSSEAFRMYIRKDP' A
#
# COMPACT_ATOMS: atom_id res chain seq x y z
N GLY A 1 -14.84 -2.04 23.86
CA GLY A 1 -14.55 -1.46 22.54
C GLY A 1 -14.68 -2.57 21.51
N SER A 2 -15.34 -2.32 20.39
CA SER A 2 -15.49 -3.31 19.32
C SER A 2 -14.21 -3.41 18.50
N ILE A 3 -13.87 -4.61 18.02
CA ILE A 3 -12.73 -4.80 17.12
C ILE A 3 -13.03 -4.05 15.81
N PRO A 4 -12.17 -3.13 15.35
CA PRO A 4 -12.39 -2.42 14.10
C PRO A 4 -12.36 -3.39 12.93
N THR A 5 -13.33 -3.25 12.03
CA THR A 5 -13.41 -4.08 10.81
C THR A 5 -12.71 -3.37 9.64
N GLN A 6 -12.42 -4.13 8.59
CA GLN A 6 -11.96 -3.55 7.32
C GLN A 6 -12.95 -2.51 6.78
N SER A 7 -14.26 -2.78 6.88
CA SER A 7 -15.30 -1.83 6.45
C SER A 7 -15.30 -0.55 7.26
N TRP A 8 -15.11 -0.63 8.58
CA TRP A 8 -14.94 0.56 9.42
C TRP A 8 -13.72 1.39 8.98
N PHE A 9 -12.58 0.73 8.74
CA PHE A 9 -11.36 1.42 8.35
C PHE A 9 -11.49 2.10 6.98
N ILE A 10 -12.11 1.43 6.00
CA ILE A 10 -12.36 2.03 4.68
C ILE A 10 -13.32 3.22 4.78
N SER A 11 -14.39 3.11 5.56
CA SER A 11 -15.31 4.23 5.81
C SER A 11 -14.61 5.42 6.47
N LEU A 12 -13.67 5.15 7.38
CA LEU A 12 -12.83 6.19 7.98
C LEU A 12 -11.89 6.83 6.95
N LEU A 13 -11.25 6.05 6.09
CA LEU A 13 -10.40 6.60 5.04
C LEU A 13 -11.19 7.49 4.08
N GLN A 14 -12.39 7.07 3.69
CA GLN A 14 -13.26 7.82 2.79
C GLN A 14 -13.87 9.09 3.41
N SER A 15 -13.83 9.25 4.74
CA SER A 15 -14.25 10.51 5.37
C SER A 15 -13.15 11.57 5.37
N ILE A 16 -11.90 11.16 5.19
CA ILE A 16 -10.72 12.05 5.22
C ILE A 16 -10.18 12.30 3.80
N PHE A 17 -10.24 11.30 2.93
CA PHE A 17 -9.70 11.35 1.58
C PHE A 17 -10.79 11.18 0.51
N PRO A 18 -10.56 11.63 -0.74
CA PRO A 18 -11.40 11.28 -1.87
C PRO A 18 -11.58 9.77 -1.97
N LYS A 19 -12.76 9.33 -2.43
CA LYS A 19 -13.12 7.89 -2.51
C LYS A 19 -12.16 7.06 -3.36
N GLU A 20 -11.39 7.70 -4.24
CA GLU A 20 -10.36 7.10 -5.09
C GLU A 20 -9.10 6.68 -4.28
N ILE A 21 -8.93 7.23 -3.08
CA ILE A 21 -7.86 6.86 -2.14
C ILE A 21 -8.42 5.86 -1.13
N ALA A 22 -8.20 4.58 -1.40
CA ALA A 22 -8.62 3.47 -0.54
C ALA A 22 -7.42 2.57 -0.18
N GLY A 23 -7.68 1.47 0.52
CA GLY A 23 -6.62 0.58 1.03
C GLY A 23 -5.61 0.11 -0.04
N HIS A 24 -6.05 -0.09 -1.29
CA HIS A 24 -5.13 -0.46 -2.39
C HIS A 24 -4.15 0.67 -2.73
N SER A 25 -4.62 1.93 -2.76
CA SER A 25 -3.81 3.11 -3.03
C SER A 25 -2.70 3.29 -1.98
N PHE A 26 -3.01 3.01 -0.71
CA PHE A 26 -1.99 3.00 0.37
C PHE A 26 -0.95 1.91 0.17
N HIS A 27 -1.36 0.73 -0.31
CA HIS A 27 -0.43 -0.37 -0.54
C HIS A 27 0.56 -0.03 -1.68
N SER A 28 0.07 0.51 -2.78
CA SER A 28 0.90 1.00 -3.89
C SER A 28 1.83 2.13 -3.43
N GLY A 29 1.29 3.12 -2.72
CA GLY A 29 2.07 4.26 -2.21
C GLY A 29 3.18 3.84 -1.24
N GLY A 30 2.90 2.89 -0.34
CA GLY A 30 3.90 2.33 0.57
C GLY A 30 5.04 1.63 -0.17
N VAL A 31 4.71 0.80 -1.17
CA VAL A 31 5.71 0.14 -2.02
C VAL A 31 6.58 1.18 -2.74
N THR A 32 5.97 2.20 -3.35
CA THR A 32 6.69 3.26 -4.05
C THR A 32 7.61 4.02 -3.09
N HIS A 33 7.14 4.41 -1.91
CA HIS A 33 7.93 5.14 -0.93
C HIS A 33 9.15 4.34 -0.46
N LEU A 34 8.97 3.06 -0.16
CA LEU A 34 10.05 2.17 0.26
C LEU A 34 11.08 1.93 -0.85
N ALA A 35 10.61 1.80 -2.10
CA ALA A 35 11.51 1.68 -3.24
C ALA A 35 12.32 2.96 -3.47
N LEU A 36 11.71 4.15 -3.34
CA LEU A 36 12.40 5.44 -3.42
C LEU A 36 13.44 5.61 -2.30
N MET A 37 13.20 5.02 -1.13
CA MET A 37 14.16 4.97 -0.01
C MET A 37 15.28 3.93 -0.21
N GLY A 38 15.30 3.22 -1.34
CA GLY A 38 16.30 2.20 -1.64
C GLY A 38 16.16 0.91 -0.81
N VAL A 39 14.98 0.65 -0.23
CA VAL A 39 14.74 -0.59 0.51
C VAL A 39 14.80 -1.78 -0.46
N PRO A 40 15.55 -2.85 -0.14
CA PRO A 40 15.63 -4.02 -1.00
C PRO A 40 14.25 -4.65 -1.29
N ASN A 41 14.08 -5.11 -2.52
CA ASN A 41 12.83 -5.68 -3.02
C ASN A 41 12.29 -6.84 -2.15
N ASP A 42 13.16 -7.71 -1.63
CA ASP A 42 12.75 -8.82 -0.74
C ASP A 42 12.13 -8.32 0.56
N LYS A 43 12.63 -7.20 1.11
CA LYS A 43 12.05 -6.59 2.31
C LYS A 43 10.71 -5.94 1.99
N ILE A 44 10.59 -5.26 0.86
CA ILE A 44 9.31 -4.68 0.40
C ILE A 44 8.27 -5.77 0.19
N LYS A 45 8.66 -6.89 -0.44
CA LYS A 45 7.81 -8.06 -0.67
C LYS A 45 7.31 -8.65 0.66
N ALA A 46 8.22 -8.84 1.61
CA ALA A 46 7.88 -9.36 2.94
C ALA A 46 6.94 -8.41 3.70
N MET A 47 7.22 -7.10 3.70
CA MET A 47 6.39 -6.10 4.39
C MET A 47 4.98 -5.98 3.81
N GLY A 48 4.82 -6.10 2.49
CA GLY A 48 3.51 -6.07 1.85
C GLY A 48 2.79 -7.43 1.80
N HIS A 49 3.38 -8.48 2.41
CA HIS A 49 2.90 -9.86 2.35
C HIS A 49 2.59 -10.35 0.91
N TRP A 50 3.39 -9.92 -0.05
CA TRP A 50 3.20 -10.31 -1.45
C TRP A 50 3.72 -11.73 -1.66
N SER A 51 2.87 -12.61 -2.18
CA SER A 51 3.30 -13.95 -2.62
C SER A 51 4.10 -13.86 -3.93
N SER A 52 3.73 -12.94 -4.83
CA SER A 52 4.32 -12.74 -6.14
C SER A 52 5.16 -11.46 -6.25
N GLU A 53 5.80 -11.25 -7.39
CA GLU A 53 6.54 -10.03 -7.70
C GLU A 53 5.66 -8.89 -8.24
N ALA A 54 4.32 -8.98 -8.13
CA ALA A 54 3.38 -7.99 -8.64
C ALA A 54 3.61 -6.57 -8.07
N PHE A 55 4.20 -6.45 -6.87
CA PHE A 55 4.59 -5.17 -6.28
C PHE A 55 5.58 -4.37 -7.13
N ARG A 56 6.36 -5.03 -8.00
CA ARG A 56 7.32 -4.37 -8.90
C ARG A 56 6.64 -3.42 -9.89
N MET A 57 5.34 -3.60 -10.17
CA MET A 57 4.59 -2.66 -11.01
C MET A 57 4.45 -1.27 -10.36
N TYR A 58 4.56 -1.18 -9.04
CA TYR A 58 4.50 0.09 -8.30
C TYR A 58 5.87 0.72 -8.04
N ILE A 59 6.95 0.00 -8.37
CA ILE A 59 8.29 0.56 -8.42
C ILE A 59 8.37 1.29 -9.75
N ARG A 60 8.12 2.61 -9.73
CA ARG A 60 8.32 3.46 -10.92
C ARG A 60 9.76 3.25 -11.41
N LYS A 61 9.92 2.64 -12.59
CA LYS A 61 11.09 2.90 -13.42
C LYS A 61 10.90 4.33 -13.92
N ASP A 62 11.81 5.20 -13.54
CA ASP A 62 11.95 6.52 -14.15
C ASP A 62 12.00 6.34 -15.69
N PRO A 63 11.30 7.18 -16.50
CA PRO A 63 11.46 7.17 -17.96
C PRO A 63 12.89 7.50 -18.40
#